data_AF-A0A271J8J5-F1
#
_entry.id   AF-A0A271J8J5-F1
#
_cell.length_a   1.000
_cell.length_b   1.000
_cell.length_c   1.000
_cell.angle_alpha   90.00
_cell.angle_beta   90.00
_cell.angle_gamma   90.00
#
_symmetry.space_group_name_H-M   'P 1'
#
loop_
_entity.id
_entity.type
_entity.pdbx_description
1 polymer ?
#
loop_
_entity_poly.entity_id
_entity_poly.type
_entity_poly.pdbx_seq_one_letter_code
_entity_poly.pdbx_strand_id
1 'polypeptide(L)' 'MPTLPAPRPVTPVRALVLFVVYTVAFALGGGLAAGIMAFVFEAVSTEGYDPTVYAITFGVTGFIAYRLAQRVAEG' A
#
# COMPACT_ATOMS: atom_id res chain seq x y z
N MET A 1 33.87 -0.94 10.35
CA MET A 1 32.54 -1.17 9.75
C MET A 1 31.50 -0.79 10.79
N PRO A 2 30.57 0.14 10.52
CA PRO A 2 29.49 0.45 11.45
C PRO A 2 28.62 -0.80 11.62
N THR A 3 28.49 -1.32 12.84
CA THR A 3 27.57 -2.42 13.13
C THR A 3 26.16 -1.87 13.12
N LEU A 4 25.34 -2.31 12.16
CA LEU A 4 23.90 -1.99 12.15
C LEU A 4 23.31 -2.41 13.52
N PRO A 5 22.53 -1.55 14.19
CA PRO A 5 21.87 -1.91 15.43
C PRO A 5 21.05 -3.19 15.23
N ALA A 6 21.16 -4.14 16.15
CA ALA A 6 20.36 -5.36 16.11
C ALA A 6 18.86 -5.01 16.06
N PRO A 7 18.06 -5.66 15.19
CA PRO A 7 16.62 -5.44 15.15
C PRO A 7 16.02 -5.63 16.54
N ARG A 8 15.37 -4.59 17.08
CA ARG A 8 14.70 -4.72 18.38
C ARG A 8 13.59 -5.77 18.24
N PRO A 9 13.51 -6.76 19.15
CA PRO A 9 12.42 -7.73 19.15
C PRO A 9 11.07 -7.03 19.14
N VAL A 10 10.21 -7.38 18.20
CA VAL A 10 8.85 -6.83 18.12
C VAL A 10 7.97 -7.70 18.99
N THR A 11 7.33 -7.11 20.00
CA THR A 11 6.36 -7.87 20.82
C THR A 11 5.17 -8.30 19.95
N PRO A 12 4.50 -9.42 20.26
CA PRO A 12 3.36 -9.90 19.48
C PRO A 12 2.26 -8.84 19.30
N VAL A 13 1.99 -8.06 20.35
CA VAL A 13 1.03 -6.96 20.32
C VAL A 13 1.46 -5.89 19.33
N ARG A 14 2.74 -5.49 19.35
CA ARG A 14 3.26 -4.49 18.41
C ARG A 14 3.24 -5.00 16.97
N ALA A 15 3.54 -6.28 16.76
CA ALA A 15 3.45 -6.91 15.44
C ALA A 15 2.02 -6.88 14.89
N LEU A 16 1.02 -7.18 15.73
CA LEU A 16 -0.39 -7.12 15.34
C LEU A 16 -0.82 -5.70 14.97
N VAL A 17 -0.43 -4.69 15.77
CA VAL A 17 -0.74 -3.28 15.47
C VAL A 17 -0.11 -2.85 14.15
N LEU A 18 1.17 -3.16 13.93
CA LEU A 18 1.86 -2.84 12.68
C LEU A 18 1.22 -3.53 11.48
N PHE A 19 0.83 -4.79 11.62
CA PHE A 19 0.09 -5.50 10.59
C PHE A 19 -1.20 -4.75 10.20
N VAL A 20 -2.05 -4.42 11.18
CA VAL A 20 -3.31 -3.72 10.91
C VAL A 20 -3.06 -2.36 10.26
N VAL A 21 -2.14 -1.55 10.79
CA VAL A 21 -1.83 -0.22 10.26
C VAL A 21 -1.33 -0.31 8.83
N TYR A 22 -0.40 -1.22 8.54
CA TYR A 22 0.17 -1.39 7.21
C TYR A 22 -0.81 -1.98 6.20
N THR A 23 -1.68 -2.89 6.63
CA THR A 23 -2.78 -3.40 5.79
C THR A 23 -3.76 -2.27 5.44
N VAL A 24 -4.11 -1.41 6.39
CA VAL A 24 -4.98 -0.25 6.14
C VAL A 24 -4.31 0.73 5.18
N ALA A 25 -3.03 1.07 5.39
CA ALA A 25 -2.29 1.95 4.49
C ALA A 25 -2.22 1.39 3.06
N PHE A 26 -1.96 0.09 2.92
CA PHE A 26 -1.96 -0.62 1.64
C PHE A 26 -3.34 -0.53 0.96
N ALA A 27 -4.41 -0.90 1.68
CA ALA A 27 -5.75 -0.95 1.13
C ALA A 27 -6.25 0.44 0.71
N LEU A 28 -5.98 1.48 1.51
CA LEU A 28 -6.35 2.85 1.19
C LEU A 28 -5.54 3.38 0.00
N GLY A 29 -4.22 3.20 -0.01
CA GLY A 29 -3.37 3.66 -1.11
C GLY A 29 -3.70 2.97 -2.43
N GLY A 30 -3.86 1.64 -2.41
CA GLY A 30 -4.25 0.86 -3.58
C GLY A 30 -5.67 1.18 -4.04
N GLY A 31 -6.64 1.19 -3.12
CA GLY A 31 -8.05 1.41 -3.40
C GLY A 31 -8.33 2.80 -3.97
N LEU A 32 -7.73 3.85 -3.38
CA LEU A 32 -7.86 5.21 -3.90
C LEU A 32 -7.31 5.32 -5.32
N ALA A 33 -6.12 4.78 -5.57
CA ALA A 33 -5.51 4.86 -6.89
C ALA A 33 -6.32 4.12 -7.96
N ALA A 34 -6.75 2.89 -7.65
CA ALA A 34 -7.55 2.09 -8.56
C ALA A 34 -8.95 2.72 -8.79
N GLY A 35 -9.55 3.29 -7.76
CA GLY A 35 -10.83 4.00 -7.86
C GLY A 35 -10.73 5.28 -8.69
N ILE A 36 -9.69 6.09 -8.49
CA ILE A 36 -9.43 7.28 -9.32
C ILE A 36 -9.24 6.84 -10.78
N MET A 37 -8.46 5.78 -11.01
CA MET A 37 -8.20 5.31 -12.37
C MET A 37 -9.45 4.74 -13.04
N ALA A 38 -10.34 4.10 -12.28
CA ALA A 38 -11.64 3.66 -12.78
C ALA A 38 -12.48 4.86 -13.28
N PHE A 39 -12.57 5.94 -12.51
CA PHE A 39 -13.28 7.15 -12.95
C PHE A 39 -12.65 7.79 -14.19
N VAL A 40 -11.32 7.82 -14.27
CA VAL A 40 -10.60 8.33 -15.45
C VAL A 40 -10.93 7.47 -16.67
N PHE A 41 -10.87 6.15 -16.55
CA PHE A 41 -11.18 5.23 -17.65
C PHE A 41 -12.62 5.36 -18.12
N GLU A 42 -13.58 5.43 -17.19
CA GLU A 42 -14.98 5.65 -17.52
C GLU A 42 -15.20 6.98 -18.26
N ALA A 43 -14.41 8.01 -17.96
CA ALA A 43 -14.52 9.31 -18.63
C ALA A 43 -13.89 9.34 -20.04
N VAL A 44 -12.92 8.48 -20.34
CA VAL A 44 -12.14 8.54 -21.61
C VAL A 44 -12.34 7.34 -22.53
N SER A 45 -12.84 6.22 -22.01
CA SER A 45 -12.97 4.96 -22.73
C SER A 45 -14.40 4.46 -22.71
N THR A 46 -14.91 4.10 -23.88
CA THR A 46 -16.21 3.42 -24.04
C THR A 46 -16.14 1.94 -23.61
N GLU A 47 -14.94 1.36 -23.66
CA GLU A 47 -14.63 0.05 -23.11
C GLU A 47 -14.25 0.24 -21.65
N GLY A 48 -15.09 -0.22 -20.72
CA GLY A 48 -14.92 0.03 -19.28
C GLY A 48 -13.57 -0.40 -18.70
N TYR A 49 -13.33 -0.07 -17.43
CA TYR A 49 -12.03 -0.32 -16.80
C TYR A 49 -11.71 -1.82 -16.66
N ASP A 50 -10.61 -2.28 -17.26
CA ASP A 50 -10.16 -3.67 -17.21
C ASP A 50 -9.83 -4.09 -15.75
N PRO A 51 -10.45 -5.18 -15.24
CA PRO A 51 -10.18 -5.69 -13.89
C PRO A 51 -8.71 -6.04 -13.63
N THR A 52 -7.97 -6.43 -14.66
CA THR A 52 -6.53 -6.72 -14.58
C THR A 52 -5.75 -5.45 -14.31
N VAL A 53 -6.09 -4.36 -15.01
CA VAL A 53 -5.46 -3.05 -14.79
C VAL A 53 -5.84 -2.53 -13.41
N TYR A 54 -7.09 -2.69 -12.97
CA TYR A 54 -7.52 -2.40 -11.60
C TYR A 54 -6.64 -3.11 -10.57
N ALA A 55 -6.46 -4.43 -10.70
CA ALA A 55 -5.69 -5.24 -9.76
C ALA A 55 -4.22 -4.81 -9.69
N ILE A 56 -3.63 -4.47 -10.85
CA ILE A 56 -2.25 -3.97 -10.93
C ILE A 56 -2.14 -2.60 -10.26
N THR A 57 -3.02 -1.65 -10.62
CA THR A 57 -3.01 -0.29 -10.04
C THR A 57 -3.20 -0.35 -8.52
N PHE A 58 -4.16 -1.17 -8.06
CA PHE A 58 -4.39 -1.43 -6.65
C PHE A 58 -3.16 -1.99 -5.95
N GLY A 59 -2.59 -3.10 -6.46
CA GLY A 59 -1.47 -3.80 -5.83
C GLY A 59 -0.20 -2.96 -5.78
N VAL A 60 0.17 -2.34 -6.91
CA VAL A 60 1.40 -1.52 -7.01
C VAL A 60 1.30 -0.29 -6.11
N THR A 61 0.17 0.42 -6.16
CA THR A 61 0.03 1.67 -5.41
C THR A 61 -0.16 1.40 -3.91
N GLY A 62 -0.86 0.32 -3.56
CA GLY A 62 -0.93 -0.16 -2.18
C GLY A 62 0.45 -0.53 -1.64
N PHE A 63 1.29 -1.22 -2.44
CA PHE A 63 2.64 -1.57 -2.03
C PHE A 63 3.52 -0.33 -1.79
N ILE A 64 3.41 0.69 -2.65
CA ILE A 64 4.11 1.96 -2.46
C ILE A 64 3.64 2.63 -1.17
N ALA A 65 2.33 2.71 -0.93
CA ALA A 65 1.77 3.30 0.28
C ALA A 65 2.24 2.57 1.55
N TYR A 66 2.27 1.23 1.52
CA TYR A 66 2.85 0.41 2.57
C TYR A 66 4.31 0.76 2.85
N ARG A 67 5.16 0.79 1.81
CA ARG A 67 6.60 1.07 1.94
C ARG A 67 6.85 2.48 2.47
N LEU A 68 6.01 3.45 2.09
CA LEU A 68 6.07 4.81 2.61
C LEU A 68 5.67 4.86 4.09
N ALA A 69 4.55 4.23 4.46
CA ALA A 69 4.10 4.14 5.85
C ALA A 69 5.17 3.50 6.75
N GLN A 70 5.82 2.44 6.26
CA GLN A 70 6.93 1.79 6.95
C GLN A 70 8.11 2.75 7.16
N ARG A 71 8.56 3.45 6.10
CA ARG A 71 9.67 4.41 6.20
C ARG A 71 9.39 5.55 7.18
N VAL A 72 8.14 6.04 7.23
CA VAL A 72 7.74 7.09 8.18
C VAL A 72 7.72 6.55 9.62
N ALA A 73 7.27 5.31 9.84
CA ALA A 73 7.24 4.70 11.17
C ALA A 73 8.63 4.30 11.69
N GLU A 74 9.59 4.08 10.80
CA GLU A 74 10.99 3.74 11.11
C GLU A 74 11.93 4.97 11.18
N GLY A 75 11.39 6.18 10.97
CA GLY A 75 12.11 7.46 10.96
C GLY A 75 12.91 7.77 12.21
#